data_AF-A0AAV5U8C7-F1
#
_entry.id   AF-A0AAV5U8C7-F1
#
_cell.length_a   1.000
_cell.length_b   1.000
_cell.length_c   1.000
_cell.angle_alpha   90.00
_cell.angle_beta   90.00
_cell.angle_gamma   90.00
#
_symmetry.space_group_name_H-M   'P 1'
#
loop_
_entity.id
_entity.type
_entity.pdbx_description
1 polymer ?
#
loop_
_entity_poly.entity_id
_entity_poly.type
_entity_poly.pdbx_seq_one_letter_code
_entity_poly.pdbx_strand_id
1 'polypeptide(L)'
;SATTYKTILDLAERFKVQFVLDKVEQFLINTNQVKPAKKMLLAEQYRLESLTKHCFNSFKTLQAVKELEKKTAFTKLSMSLKAALLAKVLELI
;
A
#
# COMPACT_ATOMS: atom_id res chain seq x y z
N SER A 1 2.48 -7.31 18.07
CA SER A 1 3.58 -7.96 17.33
C SER A 1 3.41 -7.67 15.83
N ALA A 2 4.27 -6.82 15.24
CA ALA A 2 4.15 -6.38 13.84
C ALA A 2 4.83 -7.32 12.82
N THR A 3 5.24 -8.51 13.27
CA THR A 3 6.07 -9.43 12.51
C THR A 3 5.24 -10.47 11.77
N THR A 4 4.08 -10.84 12.30
CA THR A 4 3.25 -11.94 11.79
C THR A 4 2.71 -11.70 10.39
N TYR A 5 2.19 -10.51 10.07
CA TYR A 5 1.64 -10.26 8.73
C TYR A 5 2.71 -10.32 7.62
N LYS A 6 3.96 -9.94 7.92
CA LYS A 6 5.07 -10.02 6.96
C LYS A 6 5.45 -11.46 6.67
N THR A 7 5.55 -12.29 7.73
CA THR A 7 5.85 -13.71 7.57
C THR A 7 4.75 -14.42 6.79
N ILE A 8 3.49 -14.09 7.06
CA ILE A 8 2.36 -14.64 6.29
C ILE A 8 2.40 -14.19 4.84
N LEU A 9 2.71 -12.91 4.56
CA LEU A 9 2.89 -12.41 3.18
C LEU A 9 4.01 -13.13 2.44
N ASP A 10 5.16 -13.30 3.08
CA ASP A 10 6.31 -14.01 2.49
C ASP A 10 5.98 -15.48 2.20
N LEU A 11 5.27 -16.16 3.11
CA LEU A 11 4.79 -17.51 2.84
C LEU A 11 3.73 -17.52 1.73
N ALA A 12 2.77 -16.60 1.75
CA ALA A 12 1.68 -16.58 0.78
C ALA A 12 2.19 -16.35 -0.64
N GLU A 13 3.21 -15.49 -0.80
CA GLU A 13 3.92 -15.30 -2.06
C GLU A 13 4.70 -16.56 -2.46
N ARG A 14 5.48 -17.16 -1.54
CA ARG A 14 6.25 -18.39 -1.81
C ARG A 14 5.38 -19.57 -2.23
N PHE A 15 4.25 -19.75 -1.57
CA PHE A 15 3.31 -20.85 -1.84
C PHE A 15 2.27 -20.49 -2.91
N LYS A 16 2.30 -19.27 -3.46
CA LYS A 16 1.30 -18.71 -4.40
C LYS A 16 -0.15 -18.90 -3.92
N VAL A 17 -0.38 -18.85 -2.62
CA VAL A 17 -1.70 -19.04 -2.03
C VAL A 17 -2.44 -17.71 -2.05
N GLN A 18 -3.13 -17.45 -3.15
CA GLN A 18 -3.97 -16.27 -3.37
C GLN A 18 -4.90 -15.97 -2.18
N PHE A 19 -5.53 -17.01 -1.63
CA PHE A 19 -6.44 -16.89 -0.48
C PHE A 19 -5.77 -16.26 0.77
N VAL A 20 -4.49 -16.57 1.01
CA VAL A 20 -3.75 -16.02 2.17
C VAL A 20 -3.33 -14.59 1.88
N LEU A 21 -2.93 -14.28 0.63
CA LEU A 21 -2.67 -12.90 0.21
C LEU A 21 -3.93 -12.03 0.40
N ASP A 22 -5.10 -12.48 -0.06
CA ASP A 22 -6.39 -11.79 0.13
C ASP A 22 -6.71 -11.56 1.61
N LYS A 23 -6.53 -12.59 2.45
CA LYS A 23 -6.74 -12.48 3.91
C LYS A 23 -5.85 -11.41 4.55
N VAL A 24 -4.57 -11.38 4.19
CA VAL A 24 -3.62 -10.38 4.73
C VAL A 24 -3.90 -9.01 4.14
N GLU A 25 -4.30 -8.94 2.87
CA GLU A 25 -4.70 -7.72 2.19
C GLU A 25 -5.90 -7.07 2.87
N GLN A 26 -6.96 -7.84 3.13
CA GLN A 26 -8.14 -7.41 3.88
C GLN A 26 -7.78 -6.96 5.31
N PHE A 27 -6.90 -7.69 5.99
CA PHE A 27 -6.39 -7.29 7.29
C PHE A 27 -5.64 -5.95 7.24
N LEU A 28 -4.79 -5.76 6.23
CA LEU A 28 -4.05 -4.52 5.99
C LEU A 28 -4.99 -3.35 5.64
N ILE A 29 -6.06 -3.59 4.90
CA ILE A 29 -7.09 -2.58 4.61
C ILE A 29 -7.76 -2.15 5.92
N ASN A 30 -8.28 -3.10 6.70
CA ASN A 30 -9.07 -2.81 7.90
C ASN A 30 -8.24 -2.29 9.09
N THR A 31 -6.96 -2.62 9.17
CA THR A 31 -6.15 -2.25 10.34
C THR A 31 -5.70 -0.79 10.29
N ASN A 32 -6.00 -0.02 11.34
CA ASN A 32 -5.44 1.33 11.53
C ASN A 32 -4.05 1.30 12.19
N GLN A 33 -3.57 0.13 12.61
CA GLN A 33 -2.25 0.00 13.22
C GLN A 33 -1.10 0.17 12.21
N VAL A 34 -1.36 -0.11 10.93
CA VAL A 34 -0.37 0.06 9.86
C VAL A 34 -0.60 1.42 9.21
N LYS A 35 0.42 2.29 9.29
CA LYS A 35 0.36 3.61 8.65
C LYS A 35 0.08 3.48 7.15
N PRO A 36 -0.74 4.35 6.54
CA PRO A 36 -1.10 4.28 5.11
C PRO A 36 0.11 4.14 4.18
N ALA A 37 1.19 4.85 4.50
CA ALA A 37 2.42 4.81 3.72
C ALA A 37 3.10 3.43 3.73
N LYS A 38 3.01 2.72 4.86
CA LYS A 38 3.56 1.36 5.01
C LYS A 38 2.66 0.34 4.33
N LYS A 39 1.33 0.56 4.35
CA LYS A 39 0.37 -0.24 3.56
C LYS A 39 0.69 -0.15 2.07
N MET A 40 0.93 1.06 1.56
CA MET A 40 1.26 1.29 0.16
C MET A 40 2.57 0.61 -0.26
N LEU A 41 3.60 0.66 0.60
CA LEU A 41 4.86 -0.03 0.33
C LEU A 41 4.69 -1.57 0.31
N LEU A 42 3.87 -2.13 1.20
CA LEU A 42 3.54 -3.55 1.19
C LEU A 42 2.71 -3.92 -0.05
N ALA A 43 1.80 -3.05 -0.45
CA ALA A 43 0.97 -3.25 -1.63
C ALA A 43 1.82 -3.32 -2.90
N GLU A 44 2.81 -2.43 -3.00
CA GLU A 44 3.81 -2.44 -4.07
C GLU A 44 4.67 -3.71 -4.03
N GLN A 45 5.27 -4.00 -2.87
CA GLN A 45 6.24 -5.07 -2.71
C GLN A 45 5.63 -6.45 -3.03
N TYR A 46 4.40 -6.69 -2.59
CA TYR A 46 3.71 -7.97 -2.73
C TYR A 46 2.63 -7.96 -3.82
N ARG A 47 2.56 -6.91 -4.65
CA ARG A 47 1.58 -6.72 -5.73
C ARG A 47 0.12 -6.92 -5.28
N LEU A 48 -0.22 -6.37 -4.12
CA LEU A 48 -1.57 -6.42 -3.56
C LEU A 48 -2.45 -5.37 -4.23
N GLU A 49 -3.20 -5.78 -5.25
CA GLU A 49 -3.99 -4.87 -6.09
C GLU A 49 -5.13 -4.18 -5.33
N SER A 50 -5.85 -4.88 -4.45
CA SER A 50 -6.96 -4.30 -3.69
C SER A 50 -6.45 -3.29 -2.66
N LEU A 51 -5.32 -3.55 -2.02
CA LEU A 51 -4.68 -2.62 -1.08
C LEU A 51 -4.13 -1.41 -1.82
N THR A 52 -3.54 -1.62 -3.01
CA THR A 52 -3.11 -0.53 -3.89
C THR A 52 -4.30 0.35 -4.28
N LYS A 53 -5.38 -0.26 -4.81
CA LYS A 53 -6.63 0.43 -5.14
C LYS A 53 -7.22 1.16 -3.93
N HIS A 54 -7.25 0.53 -2.77
CA HIS A 54 -7.74 1.15 -1.53
C HIS A 54 -6.88 2.35 -1.14
N CYS A 55 -5.55 2.23 -1.20
CA CYS A 55 -4.63 3.35 -0.96
C CYS A 55 -4.91 4.49 -1.95
N PHE A 56 -4.94 4.23 -3.25
CA PHE A 56 -5.25 5.23 -4.28
C PHE A 56 -6.62 5.89 -4.06
N ASN A 57 -7.66 5.10 -3.75
CA ASN A 57 -8.99 5.61 -3.50
C ASN A 57 -9.12 6.34 -2.15
N SER A 58 -8.16 6.13 -1.23
CA SER A 58 -8.03 6.92 0.00
C SER A 58 -7.31 8.25 -0.24
N PHE A 59 -6.48 8.35 -1.29
CA PHE A 59 -5.80 9.57 -1.73
C PHE A 59 -6.72 10.43 -2.62
N LYS A 60 -7.90 10.78 -2.12
CA LYS A 60 -8.85 11.67 -2.83
C LYS A 60 -8.50 13.15 -2.70
N THR A 61 -7.57 13.51 -1.83
CA THR A 61 -7.21 14.91 -1.58
C THR A 61 -5.72 15.14 -1.75
N LEU A 62 -5.36 16.30 -2.28
CA LEU A 62 -3.98 16.76 -2.43
C LEU A 62 -3.23 16.75 -1.08
N GLN A 63 -3.93 16.98 0.02
CA GLN A 63 -3.39 16.90 1.38
C GLN A 63 -2.95 15.48 1.75
N ALA A 64 -3.74 14.45 1.42
CA ALA A 64 -3.39 13.07 1.73
C ALA A 64 -2.13 12.62 0.97
N VAL A 65 -1.95 13.11 -0.27
CA VAL A 65 -0.74 12.84 -1.05
C VAL A 65 0.46 13.65 -0.55
N LYS A 66 0.30 14.93 -0.19
CA LYS A 66 1.38 15.70 0.45
C LYS A 66 1.82 15.10 1.80
N GLU A 67 0.88 14.59 2.59
CA GLU A 67 1.18 13.88 3.84
C GLU A 67 1.90 12.55 3.61
N LEU A 68 1.64 11.91 2.46
CA LEU A 68 2.41 10.76 2.04
C LEU A 68 3.82 11.16 1.58
N GLU A 69 3.93 12.18 0.73
CA GLU A 69 5.18 12.72 0.19
C GLU A 69 6.17 13.11 1.30
N LYS A 70 5.67 13.76 2.35
CA LYS A 70 6.46 14.12 3.54
C LYS A 70 6.97 12.91 4.33
N LYS A 71 6.41 11.72 4.13
CA LYS A 71 6.86 10.50 4.82
C LYS A 71 8.02 9.85 4.07
N THR A 72 9.01 9.40 4.83
CA THR A 72 10.14 8.58 4.36
C THR A 72 9.75 7.25 3.69
N ALA A 73 8.47 6.88 3.74
CA ALA A 73 7.93 5.76 2.98
C ALA A 73 7.72 6.13 1.49
N PHE A 74 7.42 7.39 1.16
CA PHE A 74 7.30 7.84 -0.22
C PHE A 74 8.64 7.78 -0.94
N THR A 75 9.74 8.14 -0.27
CA THR A 75 11.08 8.00 -0.87
C THR A 75 11.44 6.56 -1.22
N LYS A 76 10.93 5.58 -0.46
CA LYS A 76 11.11 4.14 -0.72
C LYS A 76 10.21 3.55 -1.80
N LEU A 77 9.17 4.26 -2.26
CA LEU A 77 8.34 3.79 -3.38
C LEU A 77 9.11 3.85 -4.70
N SER A 78 8.76 2.98 -5.65
CA SER A 78 9.31 3.05 -7.00
C SER A 78 8.92 4.35 -7.72
N MET A 79 9.71 4.71 -8.73
CA MET A 79 9.36 5.82 -9.63
C MET A 79 7.99 5.61 -10.29
N SER A 80 7.64 4.36 -10.63
CA SER A 80 6.38 4.02 -11.27
C SER A 80 5.18 4.37 -10.39
N LEU A 81 5.24 4.04 -9.09
CA LEU A 81 4.16 4.36 -8.15
C LEU A 81 4.12 5.83 -7.77
N LYS A 82 5.28 6.49 -7.67
CA LYS A 82 5.35 7.95 -7.52
C LYS A 82 4.69 8.66 -8.70
N ALA A 83 5.00 8.23 -9.92
CA ALA A 83 4.41 8.78 -11.13
C ALA A 83 2.89 8.54 -11.19
N ALA A 84 2.44 7.32 -10.88
CA ALA A 84 1.01 7.01 -10.82
C ALA A 84 0.27 7.86 -9.76
N LEU A 85 0.89 8.08 -8.59
CA LEU A 85 0.31 8.92 -7.55
C LEU A 85 0.28 10.40 -7.96
N LEU A 86 1.36 10.92 -8.55
CA LEU A 86 1.42 12.28 -9.06
C LEU A 86 0.40 12.51 -10.19
N ALA A 87 0.26 11.55 -11.11
CA ALA A 87 -0.77 11.59 -12.15
C ALA A 87 -2.17 11.66 -11.53
N LYS A 88 -2.43 10.87 -10.49
CA LYS A 88 -3.71 10.91 -9.76
C LYS A 88 -3.96 12.25 -9.07
N VAL A 89 -2.93 12.86 -8.50
CA VAL A 89 -3.02 14.22 -7.95
C VAL A 89 -3.35 15.24 -9.03
N LEU A 90 -2.72 15.12 -10.20
CA LEU A 90 -2.96 16.02 -11.33
C LEU A 90 -4.41 15.95 -11.83
N GLU A 91 -5.05 14.77 -11.80
CA GLU A 91 -6.49 14.63 -12.13
C GLU A 91 -7.42 15.29 -11.10
N LEU A 92 -6.92 15.58 -9.89
CA LEU A 92 -7.71 16.17 -8.80
C LEU A 92 -7.58 17.70 -8.72
N ILE A 93 -6.76 18.30 -9.59
CA ILE A 93 -6.54 19.76 -9.72
C ILE A 93 -7.33 20.26 -10.91
#